data_AF-A0A8T0ISR7-F1
#
_entry.id   AF-A0A8T0ISR7-F1
#
_cell.length_a   1.000
_cell.length_b   1.000
_cell.length_c   1.000
_cell.angle_alpha   90.00
_cell.angle_beta   90.00
_cell.angle_gamma   90.00
#
_symmetry.space_group_name_H-M   'P 1'
#
loop_
_entity.id
_entity.type
_entity.pdbx_description
1 polymer ?
#
loop_
_entity_poly.entity_id
_entity_poly.type
_entity_poly.pdbx_seq_one_letter_code
_entity_poly.pdbx_strand_id
1 'polypeptide(L)'
;MQPMHLTKHPPRRTKSHHRHLRTPCPPPQYKSTRDLTAIPHITLSKHRTSCRHNLLDVTVTAGEIDRSRERVIDRYIIMAMASARKVIRVDVTSDTVCPWCLVGKKHLEQAVAAVKDKYEVEVEWHPFFLNPEAPVEGVNKVEHWRAKFGEGRMQMIVDRVAGAFASLGYRYSMGGMTGSTLDSHRLLWLAGRQGLEKQNALVEELFLDYFTREKYIGDRKVLLAAADKVGVEGGEAFLADPQAGLKEVLAEERKFKRGVSGVPHFVINGRYQISGAQPPEAFVEAFEAAAKSQKSEANDAPTGACTRDGCQ
;
A
#
# COMPACT_ATOMS: atom_id res chain seq x y z
N MET A 1 -70.81 29.18 -45.33
CA MET A 1 -70.55 28.08 -46.26
C MET A 1 -70.07 26.87 -45.47
N GLN A 2 -70.93 25.85 -45.30
CA GLN A 2 -70.57 24.46 -44.95
C GLN A 2 -70.49 23.65 -46.27
N PRO A 3 -69.91 22.42 -46.37
CA PRO A 3 -69.89 21.29 -45.40
C PRO A 3 -68.49 20.66 -45.17
N MET A 4 -68.17 20.04 -44.03
CA MET A 4 -68.51 18.68 -43.53
C MET A 4 -68.06 17.49 -44.41
N HIS A 5 -67.15 16.65 -43.88
CA HIS A 5 -67.24 15.18 -43.84
C HIS A 5 -66.22 14.58 -42.82
N LEU A 6 -66.70 14.07 -41.67
CA LEU A 6 -66.72 12.66 -41.21
C LEU A 6 -65.32 11.96 -41.20
N THR A 7 -64.80 11.31 -40.14
CA THR A 7 -65.46 10.50 -39.10
C THR A 7 -64.50 9.96 -38.02
N LYS A 8 -65.07 9.70 -36.82
CA LYS A 8 -64.85 8.58 -35.86
C LYS A 8 -63.65 8.60 -34.90
N HIS A 9 -63.97 8.74 -33.60
CA HIS A 9 -63.20 8.22 -32.44
C HIS A 9 -63.38 6.69 -32.30
N PRO A 10 -62.41 5.95 -31.71
CA PRO A 10 -62.53 5.52 -30.30
C PRO A 10 -61.14 5.40 -29.56
N PRO A 11 -60.96 4.67 -28.45
CA PRO A 11 -61.18 5.14 -27.07
C PRO A 11 -59.95 5.05 -26.12
N ARG A 12 -60.10 5.69 -24.95
CA ARG A 12 -59.44 5.54 -23.62
C ARG A 12 -58.01 4.95 -23.48
N ARG A 13 -57.16 5.85 -22.95
CA ARG A 13 -56.02 5.72 -22.01
C ARG A 13 -55.72 4.35 -21.39
N THR A 14 -54.45 3.95 -21.49
CA THR A 14 -53.68 3.29 -20.42
C THR A 14 -52.39 4.08 -20.15
N LYS A 15 -51.99 4.17 -18.88
CA LYS A 15 -50.80 4.92 -18.41
C LYS A 15 -49.52 4.14 -18.76
N SER A 16 -48.56 4.76 -19.44
CA SER A 16 -47.22 4.21 -19.63
C SER A 16 -46.27 4.70 -18.54
N HIS A 17 -45.74 3.77 -17.76
CA HIS A 17 -44.60 4.02 -16.87
C HIS A 17 -43.31 4.02 -17.70
N HIS A 18 -42.61 5.16 -17.75
CA HIS A 18 -41.26 5.22 -18.31
C HIS A 18 -40.24 4.86 -17.23
N ARG A 19 -39.62 3.67 -17.37
CA ARG A 19 -38.44 3.23 -16.62
C ARG A 19 -37.26 3.28 -17.59
N HIS A 20 -36.29 4.15 -17.35
CA HIS A 20 -35.05 4.18 -18.14
C HIS A 20 -34.24 2.91 -17.86
N LEU A 21 -34.24 1.98 -18.82
CA LEU A 21 -33.34 0.84 -18.86
C LEU A 21 -32.03 1.29 -19.51
N ARG A 22 -30.92 1.18 -18.79
CA ARG A 22 -29.56 1.34 -19.34
C ARG A 22 -29.32 0.22 -20.35
N THR A 23 -29.05 0.59 -21.60
CA THR A 23 -28.61 -0.34 -22.65
C THR A 23 -27.19 -0.83 -22.34
N PRO A 24 -26.89 -2.14 -22.44
CA PRO A 24 -25.53 -2.63 -22.36
C PRO A 24 -24.74 -2.30 -23.63
N CYS A 25 -23.43 -2.05 -23.45
CA CYS A 25 -22.44 -1.80 -24.49
C CYS A 25 -22.41 -2.88 -25.60
N PRO A 26 -21.95 -2.53 -26.82
CA PRO A 26 -21.69 -3.50 -27.87
C PRO A 26 -20.49 -4.39 -27.53
N PRO A 27 -20.42 -5.62 -28.07
CA PRO A 27 -19.33 -6.55 -27.82
C PRO A 27 -17.99 -6.06 -28.42
N PRO A 28 -16.85 -6.42 -27.81
CA PRO A 28 -15.53 -5.95 -28.23
C PRO A 28 -15.10 -6.51 -29.59
N GLN A 29 -14.49 -5.65 -30.41
CA GLN A 29 -13.83 -6.03 -31.66
C GLN A 29 -12.40 -6.53 -31.38
N TYR A 30 -12.05 -7.68 -31.94
CA TYR A 30 -10.74 -8.32 -31.80
C TYR A 30 -9.73 -7.75 -32.82
N LYS A 31 -8.54 -7.35 -32.35
CA LYS A 31 -7.36 -7.14 -33.21
C LYS A 31 -6.27 -8.17 -32.87
N SER A 32 -5.93 -8.95 -33.88
CA SER A 32 -4.78 -9.86 -34.07
C SER A 32 -3.77 -10.01 -32.93
N THR A 33 -3.64 -11.26 -32.48
CA THR A 33 -2.57 -11.80 -31.63
C THR A 33 -1.20 -11.73 -32.31
N ARG A 34 -0.15 -11.43 -31.55
CA ARG A 34 1.23 -11.83 -31.88
C ARG A 34 1.61 -13.00 -30.98
N ASP A 35 2.31 -13.95 -31.60
CA ASP A 35 2.54 -15.32 -31.17
C ASP A 35 3.21 -15.50 -29.81
N LEU A 36 2.59 -16.35 -28.99
CA LEU A 36 3.27 -17.25 -28.04
C LEU A 36 2.52 -18.59 -28.07
N THR A 37 2.64 -19.33 -29.16
CA THR A 37 2.17 -20.72 -29.24
C THR A 37 3.21 -21.65 -28.63
N ALA A 38 2.83 -22.38 -27.57
CA ALA A 38 3.29 -23.77 -27.38
C ALA A 38 2.42 -24.56 -26.37
N ILE A 39 1.09 -24.50 -26.43
CA ILE A 39 0.15 -25.59 -26.04
C ILE A 39 -1.10 -25.45 -26.94
N PRO A 40 -1.56 -26.49 -27.67
CA PRO A 40 -2.74 -26.34 -28.51
C PRO A 40 -3.99 -26.24 -27.63
N HIS A 41 -4.78 -25.18 -27.84
CA HIS A 41 -6.10 -24.87 -27.25
C HIS A 41 -6.18 -24.13 -25.90
N ILE A 42 -5.11 -23.51 -25.40
CA ILE A 42 -5.22 -22.56 -24.28
C ILE A 42 -5.06 -21.14 -24.82
N THR A 43 -6.17 -20.39 -24.86
CA THR A 43 -6.14 -18.96 -25.24
C THR A 43 -6.18 -18.13 -23.97
N LEU A 44 -5.04 -17.61 -23.52
CA LEU A 44 -4.99 -16.65 -22.42
C LEU A 44 -5.32 -15.25 -22.97
N SER A 45 -6.56 -14.81 -22.76
CA SER A 45 -6.98 -13.44 -23.08
C SER A 45 -6.80 -12.54 -21.86
N LYS A 46 -5.94 -11.53 -21.95
CA LYS A 46 -5.91 -10.42 -20.98
C LYS A 46 -7.00 -9.41 -21.37
N HIS A 47 -8.04 -9.29 -20.56
CA HIS A 47 -9.03 -8.23 -20.72
C HIS A 47 -8.66 -7.02 -19.85
N ARG A 48 -8.70 -5.82 -20.45
CA ARG A 48 -8.62 -4.56 -19.71
C ARG A 48 -10.05 -4.12 -19.40
N THR A 49 -10.54 -4.43 -18.21
CA THR A 49 -11.82 -3.89 -17.73
C THR A 49 -11.60 -2.47 -17.20
N SER A 50 -12.59 -1.59 -17.43
CA SER A 50 -12.56 -0.19 -17.00
C SER A 50 -12.70 0.01 -15.48
N CYS A 51 -12.67 -1.07 -14.69
CA CYS A 51 -12.71 -1.01 -13.22
C CYS A 51 -11.43 -1.63 -12.64
N ARG A 52 -10.76 -0.86 -11.78
CA ARG A 52 -9.49 -1.18 -11.13
C ARG A 52 -9.56 -2.43 -10.25
N HIS A 53 -9.47 -3.63 -10.80
CA HIS A 53 -8.92 -4.82 -10.14
C HIS A 53 -8.38 -5.74 -11.24
N ASN A 54 -7.12 -6.16 -11.13
CA ASN A 54 -6.59 -7.26 -11.95
C ASN A 54 -7.21 -8.57 -11.43
N LEU A 55 -8.38 -8.95 -11.95
CA LEU A 55 -8.84 -10.34 -11.87
C LEU A 55 -8.32 -11.11 -13.08
N LEU A 56 -7.60 -12.19 -12.81
CA LEU A 56 -7.37 -13.26 -13.77
C LEU A 56 -8.63 -14.14 -13.78
N ASP A 57 -9.59 -13.83 -14.65
CA ASP A 57 -10.71 -14.73 -14.92
C ASP A 57 -10.24 -15.83 -15.87
N VAL A 58 -10.03 -17.03 -15.32
CA VAL A 58 -9.82 -18.25 -16.11
C VAL A 58 -11.18 -18.86 -16.39
N THR A 59 -11.73 -18.58 -17.57
CA THR A 59 -12.97 -19.22 -18.04
C THR A 59 -12.62 -20.47 -18.85
N VAL A 60 -12.92 -21.64 -18.30
CA VAL A 60 -12.84 -22.92 -19.04
C VAL A 60 -14.18 -23.10 -19.75
N THR A 61 -14.21 -22.91 -21.07
CA THR A 61 -15.39 -23.25 -21.88
C THR A 61 -15.55 -24.77 -21.90
N ALA A 62 -16.70 -25.26 -21.46
CA ALA A 62 -17.07 -26.68 -21.49
C ALA A 62 -17.18 -27.20 -22.94
N GLY A 63 -16.03 -27.57 -23.52
CA GLY A 63 -15.95 -28.59 -24.56
C GLY A 63 -15.38 -29.84 -23.90
N GLU A 64 -16.03 -31.00 -24.11
CA GLU A 64 -15.76 -32.31 -23.48
C GLU A 64 -14.36 -32.43 -22.87
N ILE A 65 -14.29 -32.19 -21.56
CA ILE A 65 -13.07 -32.30 -20.78
C ILE A 65 -12.87 -33.79 -20.49
N ASP A 66 -11.89 -34.41 -21.15
CA ASP A 66 -11.39 -35.73 -20.78
C ASP A 66 -11.00 -35.73 -19.29
N ARG A 67 -11.39 -36.77 -18.53
CA ARG A 67 -11.08 -36.98 -17.09
C ARG A 67 -9.57 -36.95 -16.77
N SER A 68 -8.70 -36.99 -17.79
CA SER A 68 -7.27 -36.75 -17.64
C SER A 68 -6.90 -35.26 -17.49
N ARG A 69 -7.67 -34.35 -18.10
CA ARG A 69 -7.43 -32.89 -18.15
C ARG A 69 -7.95 -32.14 -16.92
N GLU A 70 -9.06 -32.59 -16.33
CA GLU A 70 -9.54 -32.13 -15.00
C GLU A 70 -8.45 -32.30 -13.94
N ARG A 71 -7.76 -33.44 -13.94
CA ARG A 71 -6.66 -33.73 -12.99
C ARG A 71 -5.45 -32.81 -13.15
N VAL A 72 -5.19 -32.27 -14.34
CA VAL A 72 -4.07 -31.34 -14.57
C VAL A 72 -4.41 -29.95 -14.07
N ILE A 73 -5.64 -29.48 -14.30
CA ILE A 73 -6.14 -28.19 -13.81
C ILE A 73 -6.25 -28.21 -12.29
N ASP A 74 -6.81 -29.29 -11.71
CA ASP A 74 -6.84 -29.50 -10.26
C ASP A 74 -5.44 -29.53 -9.69
N ARG A 75 -4.48 -30.20 -10.33
CA ARG A 75 -3.09 -30.20 -9.86
C ARG A 75 -2.46 -28.81 -9.93
N TYR A 76 -2.79 -28.00 -10.93
CA TYR A 76 -2.29 -26.63 -11.06
C TYR A 76 -2.91 -25.68 -10.04
N ILE A 77 -4.21 -25.80 -9.79
CA ILE A 77 -4.93 -25.03 -8.76
C ILE A 77 -4.48 -25.48 -7.37
N ILE A 78 -4.32 -26.79 -7.12
CA ILE A 78 -3.76 -27.32 -5.87
C ILE A 78 -2.31 -26.86 -5.69
N MET A 79 -1.48 -26.83 -6.74
CA MET A 79 -0.12 -26.26 -6.66
C MET A 79 -0.13 -24.76 -6.41
N ALA A 80 -1.04 -24.00 -7.02
CA ALA A 80 -1.19 -22.56 -6.81
C ALA A 80 -1.74 -22.22 -5.41
N MET A 81 -2.70 -22.99 -4.91
CA MET A 81 -3.26 -22.86 -3.55
C MET A 81 -2.27 -23.36 -2.48
N ALA A 82 -1.46 -24.39 -2.77
CA ALA A 82 -0.34 -24.80 -1.93
C ALA A 82 0.83 -23.80 -1.94
N SER A 83 0.87 -22.92 -2.95
CA SER A 83 1.86 -21.84 -3.10
C SER A 83 1.42 -20.50 -2.51
N ALA A 84 0.20 -20.37 -1.99
CA ALA A 84 -0.27 -19.16 -1.33
C ALA A 84 0.44 -19.02 0.02
N ARG A 85 1.55 -18.28 0.02
CA ARG A 85 2.30 -17.92 1.24
C ARG A 85 1.36 -17.16 2.18
N LYS A 86 1.51 -17.39 3.49
CA LYS A 86 0.71 -16.64 4.47
C LYS A 86 1.08 -15.17 4.41
N VAL A 87 0.06 -14.32 4.47
CA VAL A 87 0.25 -12.87 4.52
C VAL A 87 0.48 -12.43 5.97
N ILE A 88 1.55 -11.67 6.17
CA ILE A 88 1.89 -10.98 7.42
C ILE A 88 1.79 -9.49 7.15
N ARG A 89 0.96 -8.78 7.91
CA ARG A 89 0.84 -7.33 7.83
C ARG A 89 1.74 -6.66 8.85
N VAL A 90 2.41 -5.60 8.44
CA VAL A 90 3.30 -4.80 9.28
C VAL A 90 2.91 -3.34 9.15
N ASP A 91 2.29 -2.79 10.18
CA ASP A 91 2.01 -1.37 10.32
C ASP A 91 3.26 -0.69 10.90
N VAL A 92 3.82 0.30 10.21
CA VAL A 92 5.05 1.00 10.60
C VAL A 92 4.76 2.46 10.89
N THR A 93 4.79 2.85 12.16
CA THR A 93 4.69 4.25 12.57
C THR A 93 6.07 4.91 12.47
N SER A 94 6.19 5.96 11.65
CA SER A 94 7.48 6.51 11.24
C SER A 94 7.43 8.01 10.99
N ASP A 95 8.58 8.69 11.07
CA ASP A 95 8.76 10.05 10.60
C ASP A 95 9.92 10.12 9.61
N THR A 96 9.75 10.92 8.54
CA THR A 96 10.69 11.03 7.41
C THR A 96 12.01 11.73 7.77
N VAL A 97 12.06 12.40 8.94
CA VAL A 97 13.29 13.01 9.50
C VAL A 97 13.90 12.19 10.64
N CYS A 98 13.40 10.99 10.94
CA CYS A 98 13.97 10.11 11.97
C CYS A 98 15.05 9.18 11.38
N PRO A 99 16.33 9.29 11.76
CA PRO A 99 17.38 8.46 11.19
C PRO A 99 17.19 6.97 11.52
N TRP A 100 16.69 6.67 12.72
CA TRP A 100 16.40 5.30 13.13
C TRP A 100 15.25 4.68 12.34
N CYS A 101 14.37 5.47 11.72
CA CYS A 101 13.32 4.92 10.87
C CYS A 101 13.90 4.31 9.58
N LEU A 102 14.93 4.93 8.97
CA LEU A 102 15.62 4.30 7.84
C LEU A 102 16.38 3.05 8.27
N VAL A 103 17.08 3.08 9.41
CA VAL A 103 17.78 1.89 9.93
C VAL A 103 16.78 0.74 10.18
N GLY A 104 15.66 1.05 10.84
CA GLY A 104 14.59 0.09 11.07
C GLY A 104 13.96 -0.45 9.79
N LYS A 105 13.76 0.40 8.76
CA LYS A 105 13.34 -0.03 7.42
C LYS A 105 14.29 -1.08 6.85
N LYS A 106 15.60 -0.82 6.90
CA LYS A 106 16.62 -1.71 6.34
C LYS A 106 16.71 -3.04 7.08
N HIS A 107 16.58 -3.03 8.40
CA HIS A 107 16.50 -4.26 9.18
C HIS A 107 15.21 -5.06 8.89
N LEU A 108 14.07 -4.36 8.76
CA LEU A 108 12.81 -4.98 8.35
C LEU A 108 12.94 -5.64 6.98
N GLU A 109 13.55 -4.98 6.00
CA GLU A 109 13.79 -5.55 4.65
C GLU A 109 14.67 -6.80 4.67
N GLN A 110 15.73 -6.78 5.48
CA GLN A 110 16.58 -7.96 5.68
C GLN A 110 15.77 -9.14 6.25
N ALA A 111 14.90 -8.87 7.22
CA ALA A 111 14.02 -9.88 7.79
C ALA A 111 12.97 -10.39 6.78
N VAL A 112 12.34 -9.50 6.01
CA VAL A 112 11.39 -9.85 4.94
C VAL A 112 12.08 -10.74 3.90
N ALA A 113 13.30 -10.39 3.49
CA ALA A 113 14.08 -11.19 2.56
C ALA A 113 14.42 -12.59 3.12
N ALA A 114 14.70 -12.69 4.42
CA ALA A 114 14.99 -13.96 5.09
C ALA A 114 13.77 -14.90 5.19
N VAL A 115 12.55 -14.36 5.19
CA VAL A 115 11.31 -15.18 5.30
C VAL A 115 10.50 -15.26 4.00
N LYS A 116 11.01 -14.67 2.91
CA LYS A 116 10.26 -14.54 1.65
C LYS A 116 9.73 -15.87 1.12
N ASP A 117 10.43 -16.99 1.31
CA ASP A 117 9.98 -18.29 0.79
C ASP A 117 8.82 -18.89 1.60
N LYS A 118 8.53 -18.34 2.79
CA LYS A 118 7.47 -18.80 3.70
C LYS A 118 6.28 -17.85 3.74
N TYR A 119 6.54 -16.55 3.72
CA TYR A 119 5.55 -15.51 4.01
C TYR A 119 5.57 -14.43 2.93
N GLU A 120 4.39 -13.88 2.68
CA GLU A 120 4.22 -12.61 1.97
C GLU A 120 4.06 -11.53 3.03
N VAL A 121 4.92 -10.50 3.01
CA VAL A 121 4.90 -9.45 4.03
C VAL A 121 4.42 -8.16 3.39
N GLU A 122 3.27 -7.67 3.85
CA GLU A 122 2.70 -6.38 3.45
C GLU A 122 3.12 -5.32 4.48
N VAL A 123 3.78 -4.26 4.03
CA VAL A 123 4.25 -3.17 4.89
C VAL A 123 3.48 -1.89 4.57
N GLU A 124 2.82 -1.33 5.58
CA GLU A 124 2.10 -0.05 5.48
C GLU A 124 2.74 0.99 6.40
N TRP A 125 2.96 2.20 5.88
CA TRP A 125 3.66 3.26 6.60
C TRP A 125 2.66 4.31 7.10
N HIS A 126 2.73 4.60 8.39
CA HIS A 126 1.84 5.52 9.08
C HIS A 126 2.59 6.74 9.63
N PRO A 127 1.98 7.92 9.58
CA PRO A 127 2.63 9.16 9.95
C PRO A 127 2.85 9.28 11.46
N PHE A 128 4.02 9.81 11.81
CA PHE A 128 4.34 10.35 13.12
C PHE A 128 5.07 11.67 12.93
N PHE A 129 4.74 12.66 13.76
CA PHE A 129 5.41 13.96 13.74
C PHE A 129 6.31 14.09 14.97
N LEU A 130 7.63 13.98 14.78
CA LEU A 130 8.61 14.21 15.85
C LEU A 130 8.61 15.66 16.32
N ASN A 131 8.32 16.60 15.42
CA ASN A 131 8.13 18.00 15.73
C ASN A 131 6.94 18.56 14.93
N PRO A 132 5.71 18.52 15.49
CA PRO A 132 4.52 19.05 14.84
C PRO A 132 4.56 20.56 14.58
N GLU A 133 5.39 21.29 15.31
CA GLU A 133 5.53 22.75 15.24
C GLU A 133 6.70 23.19 14.34
N ALA A 134 7.33 22.24 13.63
CA ALA A 134 8.46 22.55 12.77
C ALA A 134 8.07 23.49 11.62
N PRO A 135 8.88 24.51 11.32
CA PRO A 135 8.59 25.49 10.25
C PRO A 135 8.59 24.83 8.86
N VAL A 136 7.76 25.37 7.97
CA VAL A 136 7.61 24.88 6.58
C VAL A 136 8.74 25.40 5.69
N GLU A 137 9.26 26.59 5.99
CA GLU A 137 10.45 27.16 5.37
C GLU A 137 11.74 26.38 5.71
N GLY A 138 11.68 25.59 6.79
CA GLY A 138 12.80 24.82 7.30
C GLY A 138 13.84 25.67 8.03
N VAL A 139 14.72 24.97 8.75
CA VAL A 139 15.86 25.51 9.47
C VAL A 139 17.10 24.69 9.17
N ASN A 140 18.28 25.25 9.42
CA ASN A 140 19.53 24.52 9.26
C ASN A 140 19.54 23.28 10.19
N LYS A 141 19.81 22.09 9.62
CA LYS A 141 19.72 20.81 10.35
C LYS A 141 20.76 20.71 11.46
N VAL A 142 21.98 21.21 11.25
CA VAL A 142 23.05 21.20 12.26
C VAL A 142 22.68 22.12 13.42
N GLU A 143 22.21 23.34 13.14
CA GLU A 143 21.78 24.29 14.18
C GLU A 143 20.60 23.77 14.98
N HIS A 144 19.61 23.16 14.30
CA HIS A 144 18.47 22.52 14.96
C HIS A 144 18.91 21.41 15.93
N TRP A 145 19.82 20.53 15.49
CA TRP A 145 20.35 19.45 16.33
C TRP A 145 21.20 19.97 17.49
N ARG A 146 22.00 21.01 17.25
CA ARG A 146 22.78 21.70 18.29
C ARG A 146 21.86 22.28 19.37
N ALA A 147 20.80 22.97 18.98
CA ALA A 147 19.81 23.51 19.92
C ALA A 147 19.09 22.40 20.69
N LYS A 148 18.75 21.29 20.03
CA LYS A 148 18.01 20.17 20.62
C LYS A 148 18.83 19.33 21.61
N PHE A 149 20.09 19.03 21.28
CA PHE A 149 20.89 18.06 22.04
C PHE A 149 22.04 18.70 22.83
N GLY A 150 22.47 19.89 22.45
CA GLY A 150 23.67 20.58 22.95
C GLY A 150 24.95 20.07 22.28
N GLU A 151 25.98 20.93 22.16
CA GLU A 151 27.23 20.63 21.44
C GLU A 151 27.89 19.34 21.94
N GLY A 152 27.95 19.15 23.26
CA GLY A 152 28.66 18.02 23.88
C GLY A 152 28.03 16.64 23.60
N ARG A 153 26.70 16.56 23.44
CA ARG A 153 26.01 15.28 23.15
C ARG A 153 25.76 15.09 21.66
N MET A 154 25.69 16.17 20.90
CA MET A 154 25.39 16.12 19.47
C MET A 154 26.38 15.24 18.73
N GLN A 155 27.69 15.42 18.94
CA GLN A 155 28.71 14.64 18.24
C GLN A 155 28.55 13.13 18.47
N MET A 156 28.38 12.70 19.72
CA MET A 156 28.16 11.29 20.07
C MET A 156 26.91 10.71 19.38
N ILE A 157 25.82 11.47 19.33
CA ILE A 157 24.58 11.03 18.66
C ILE A 157 24.81 10.92 17.15
N VAL A 158 25.47 11.91 16.55
CA VAL A 158 25.80 11.92 15.12
C VAL A 158 26.69 10.74 14.75
N ASP A 159 27.75 10.48 15.53
CA ASP A 159 28.66 9.35 15.30
C ASP A 159 27.94 8.02 15.40
N ARG A 160 27.04 7.87 16.39
CA ARG A 160 26.20 6.67 16.53
C ARG A 160 25.30 6.45 15.31
N VAL A 161 24.66 7.52 14.82
CA VAL A 161 23.81 7.43 13.62
C VAL A 161 24.65 7.14 12.38
N ALA A 162 25.80 7.81 12.22
CA ALA A 162 26.71 7.58 11.10
C ALA A 162 27.23 6.14 11.07
N GLY A 163 27.58 5.57 12.22
CA GLY A 163 27.99 4.17 12.34
C GLY A 163 26.88 3.19 11.90
N ALA A 164 25.63 3.44 12.32
CA ALA A 164 24.49 2.62 11.91
C ALA A 164 24.18 2.72 10.40
N PHE A 165 24.38 3.89 9.79
CA PHE A 165 24.26 4.05 8.34
C PHE A 165 25.40 3.35 7.61
N ALA A 166 26.62 3.46 8.12
CA ALA A 166 27.79 2.83 7.52
C ALA A 166 27.67 1.30 7.52
N SER A 167 27.14 0.68 8.58
CA SER A 167 26.88 -0.77 8.61
C SER A 167 25.85 -1.23 7.58
N LEU A 168 25.03 -0.30 7.07
CA LEU A 168 24.06 -0.53 6.00
C LEU A 168 24.58 -0.10 4.62
N GLY A 169 25.85 0.30 4.51
CA GLY A 169 26.47 0.75 3.25
C GLY A 169 26.12 2.19 2.84
N TYR A 170 25.57 2.99 3.75
CA TYR A 170 25.23 4.39 3.48
C TYR A 170 26.19 5.37 4.14
N ARG A 171 26.47 6.48 3.45
CA ARG A 171 27.12 7.66 4.03
C ARG A 171 26.06 8.58 4.62
N TYR A 172 26.05 8.72 5.95
CA TYR A 172 25.19 9.68 6.63
C TYR A 172 25.67 11.12 6.40
N SER A 173 24.74 12.06 6.20
CA SER A 173 25.02 13.48 6.15
C SER A 173 24.14 14.30 7.09
N MET A 174 24.80 15.17 7.86
CA MET A 174 24.19 16.19 8.69
C MET A 174 23.90 17.51 7.96
N GLY A 175 24.30 17.64 6.69
CA GLY A 175 24.08 18.86 5.90
C GLY A 175 22.61 19.07 5.49
N GLY A 176 22.31 20.28 5.02
CA GLY A 176 20.98 20.66 4.53
C GLY A 176 20.02 21.18 5.60
N MET A 177 18.73 21.18 5.27
CA MET A 177 17.65 21.77 6.06
C MET A 177 16.75 20.69 6.68
N THR A 178 16.09 21.03 7.78
CA THR A 178 15.05 20.22 8.44
C THR A 178 13.84 21.10 8.79
N GLY A 179 12.65 20.52 8.93
CA GLY A 179 11.44 21.30 9.16
C GLY A 179 10.20 20.41 9.14
N SER A 180 9.06 20.99 8.75
CA SER A 180 7.79 20.26 8.67
C SER A 180 7.89 19.02 7.78
N THR A 181 7.33 17.90 8.27
CA THR A 181 7.20 16.63 7.53
C THR A 181 5.77 16.38 7.06
N LEU A 182 4.89 17.38 7.15
CA LEU A 182 3.48 17.22 6.80
C LEU A 182 3.29 16.82 5.33
N ASP A 183 3.91 17.54 4.40
CA ASP A 183 3.73 17.26 2.98
C ASP A 183 4.41 15.96 2.54
N SER A 184 5.51 15.54 3.20
CA SER A 184 6.11 14.23 2.96
C SER A 184 5.16 13.10 3.39
N HIS A 185 4.51 13.24 4.54
CA HIS A 185 3.48 12.28 5.01
C HIS A 185 2.21 12.30 4.15
N ARG A 186 1.76 13.47 3.68
CA ARG A 186 0.64 13.59 2.72
C ARG A 186 0.95 12.86 1.41
N LEU A 187 2.19 12.97 0.92
CA LEU A 187 2.61 12.29 -0.29
C LEU A 187 2.74 10.77 -0.08
N LEU A 188 3.21 10.31 1.08
CA LEU A 188 3.22 8.90 1.45
C LEU A 188 1.81 8.31 1.53
N TRP A 189 0.85 9.07 2.06
CA TRP A 189 -0.56 8.67 2.08
C TRP A 189 -1.13 8.52 0.67
N LEU A 190 -0.82 9.47 -0.24
CA LEU A 190 -1.20 9.35 -1.64
C LEU A 190 -0.58 8.10 -2.30
N ALA A 191 0.70 7.84 -2.03
CA ALA A 191 1.41 6.67 -2.58
C ALA A 191 0.78 5.34 -2.10
N GLY A 192 0.40 5.24 -0.82
CA GLY A 192 -0.28 4.05 -0.28
C GLY A 192 -1.59 3.72 -1.01
N ARG A 193 -2.35 4.73 -1.44
CA ARG A 193 -3.56 4.55 -2.27
C ARG A 193 -3.29 4.02 -3.67
N GLN A 194 -2.05 4.06 -4.11
CA GLN A 194 -1.60 3.52 -5.39
C GLN A 194 -0.89 2.16 -5.25
N GLY A 195 -0.68 1.70 -4.01
CA GLY A 195 -0.08 0.40 -3.68
C GLY A 195 0.98 0.53 -2.57
N LEU A 196 1.01 -0.45 -1.68
CA LEU A 196 1.96 -0.51 -0.55
C LEU A 196 3.43 -0.50 -1.02
N GLU A 197 3.72 -1.17 -2.13
CA GLU A 197 5.07 -1.16 -2.74
C GLU A 197 5.52 0.25 -3.16
N LYS A 198 4.61 1.07 -3.71
CA LYS A 198 4.92 2.45 -4.07
C LYS A 198 5.15 3.31 -2.83
N GLN A 199 4.35 3.12 -1.77
CA GLN A 199 4.56 3.80 -0.50
C GLN A 199 5.91 3.42 0.12
N ASN A 200 6.24 2.12 0.13
CA ASN A 200 7.49 1.59 0.66
C ASN A 200 8.72 2.06 -0.14
N ALA A 201 8.59 2.22 -1.46
CA ALA A 201 9.62 2.80 -2.30
C ALA A 201 9.78 4.31 -2.06
N LEU A 202 8.66 5.05 -1.96
CA LEU A 202 8.69 6.51 -1.73
C LEU A 202 9.35 6.85 -0.40
N VAL A 203 8.98 6.16 0.69
CA VAL A 203 9.56 6.45 2.02
C VAL A 203 11.08 6.25 2.02
N GLU A 204 11.57 5.25 1.28
CA GLU A 204 13.01 5.06 1.11
C GLU A 204 13.66 6.23 0.39
N GLU A 205 13.11 6.67 -0.73
CA GLU A 205 13.70 7.79 -1.47
C GLU A 205 13.70 9.09 -0.67
N LEU A 206 12.65 9.33 0.13
CA LEU A 206 12.60 10.47 1.04
C LEU A 206 13.68 10.37 2.13
N PHE A 207 13.89 9.19 2.72
CA PHE A 207 14.98 8.97 3.67
C PHE A 207 16.35 9.19 3.03
N LEU A 208 16.58 8.66 1.83
CA LEU A 208 17.85 8.83 1.13
C LEU A 208 18.10 10.29 0.76
N ASP A 209 17.08 10.99 0.25
CA ASP A 209 17.16 12.42 -0.07
C ASP A 209 17.55 13.25 1.16
N TYR A 210 16.94 12.98 2.31
CA TYR A 210 17.19 13.73 3.54
C TYR A 210 18.53 13.38 4.22
N PHE A 211 18.84 12.10 4.36
CA PHE A 211 19.97 11.64 5.17
C PHE A 211 21.27 11.43 4.39
N THR A 212 21.22 11.28 3.06
CA THR A 212 22.41 10.98 2.25
C THR A 212 22.70 12.04 1.19
N ARG A 213 21.67 12.79 0.76
CA ARG A 213 21.75 13.78 -0.33
C ARG A 213 21.47 15.22 0.12
N GLU A 214 21.29 15.44 1.42
CA GLU A 214 21.14 16.77 2.04
C GLU A 214 19.96 17.59 1.50
N LYS A 215 18.96 16.92 0.91
CA LYS A 215 17.78 17.59 0.37
C LYS A 215 16.76 17.86 1.46
N TYR A 216 16.05 18.98 1.32
CA TYR A 216 15.00 19.35 2.24
C TYR A 216 13.67 18.71 1.84
N ILE A 217 13.13 17.83 2.69
CA ILE A 217 11.86 17.14 2.42
C ILE A 217 10.61 17.99 2.69
N GLY A 218 10.75 19.25 3.11
CA GLY A 218 9.66 20.24 3.08
C GLY A 218 9.57 20.98 1.75
N ASP A 219 10.59 20.85 0.87
CA ASP A 219 10.56 21.45 -0.47
C ASP A 219 9.71 20.60 -1.42
N ARG A 220 8.65 21.20 -1.96
CA ARG A 220 7.77 20.57 -2.94
C ARG A 220 8.52 19.99 -4.14
N LYS A 221 9.57 20.65 -4.64
CA LYS A 221 10.34 20.13 -5.80
C LYS A 221 11.07 18.83 -5.46
N VAL A 222 11.62 18.74 -4.25
CA VAL A 222 12.28 17.53 -3.76
C VAL A 222 11.26 16.40 -3.61
N LEU A 223 10.11 16.69 -3.00
CA LEU A 223 9.02 15.74 -2.81
C LEU A 223 8.49 15.17 -4.14
N LEU A 224 8.22 16.04 -5.12
CA LEU A 224 7.73 15.62 -6.44
C LEU A 224 8.76 14.80 -7.20
N ALA A 225 10.04 15.19 -7.16
CA ALA A 225 11.10 14.40 -7.79
C ALA A 225 11.22 12.99 -7.19
N ALA A 226 11.05 12.84 -5.87
CA ALA A 226 11.02 11.53 -5.21
C ALA A 226 9.77 10.71 -5.62
N ALA A 227 8.59 11.35 -5.66
CA ALA A 227 7.35 10.72 -6.11
C ALA A 227 7.46 10.21 -7.56
N ASP A 228 7.94 11.05 -8.48
CA ASP A 228 8.09 10.69 -9.89
C ASP A 228 9.05 9.52 -10.06
N LYS A 229 10.16 9.52 -9.31
CA LYS A 229 11.16 8.45 -9.37
C LYS A 229 10.59 7.07 -9.03
N VAL A 230 9.61 7.01 -8.12
CA VAL A 230 8.96 5.75 -7.71
C VAL A 230 7.60 5.53 -8.38
N GLY A 231 7.23 6.40 -9.33
CA GLY A 231 6.00 6.29 -10.11
C GLY A 231 4.71 6.62 -9.34
N VAL A 232 4.78 7.55 -8.38
CA VAL A 232 3.58 8.10 -7.71
C VAL A 232 2.93 9.12 -8.62
N GLU A 233 1.71 8.83 -9.06
CA GLU A 233 0.98 9.66 -10.01
C GLU A 233 0.22 10.78 -9.30
N GLY A 234 0.13 11.97 -9.91
CA GLY A 234 -0.71 13.06 -9.44
C GLY A 234 -0.18 13.82 -8.22
N GLY A 235 1.08 13.63 -7.84
CA GLY A 235 1.69 14.32 -6.70
C GLY A 235 1.65 15.84 -6.81
N GLU A 236 1.88 16.39 -8.01
CA GLU A 236 1.88 17.84 -8.24
C GLU A 236 0.51 18.47 -7.97
N ALA A 237 -0.54 17.95 -8.60
CA ALA A 237 -1.91 18.41 -8.39
C ALA A 237 -2.36 18.22 -6.94
N PHE A 238 -1.93 17.13 -6.30
CA PHE A 238 -2.28 16.82 -4.92
C PHE A 238 -1.62 17.77 -3.91
N LEU A 239 -0.33 18.07 -4.05
CA LEU A 239 0.38 19.01 -3.17
C LEU A 239 0.05 20.48 -3.47
N ALA A 240 -0.52 20.79 -4.64
CA ALA A 240 -0.99 22.13 -4.98
C ALA A 240 -2.15 22.59 -4.08
N ASP A 241 -3.02 21.68 -3.64
CA ASP A 241 -4.06 21.94 -2.64
C ASP A 241 -3.53 21.61 -1.24
N PRO A 242 -3.33 22.58 -0.32
CA PRO A 242 -2.87 22.30 1.04
C PRO A 242 -3.81 21.43 1.88
N GLN A 243 -5.08 21.29 1.49
CA GLN A 243 -6.08 20.51 2.23
C GLN A 243 -6.16 19.05 1.78
N ALA A 244 -5.67 18.71 0.59
CA ALA A 244 -5.78 17.37 0.04
C ALA A 244 -5.09 16.33 0.93
N GLY A 245 -5.82 15.33 1.43
CA GLY A 245 -5.29 14.29 2.32
C GLY A 245 -4.91 14.77 3.73
N LEU A 246 -5.04 16.05 4.05
CA LEU A 246 -4.63 16.60 5.35
C LEU A 246 -5.42 15.97 6.50
N LYS A 247 -6.74 15.87 6.35
CA LYS A 247 -7.63 15.31 7.39
C LYS A 247 -7.31 13.83 7.63
N GLU A 248 -7.06 13.09 6.56
CA GLU A 248 -6.77 11.66 6.57
C GLU A 248 -5.44 11.40 7.26
N VAL A 249 -4.36 12.09 6.86
CA VAL A 249 -3.03 11.98 7.46
C VAL A 249 -3.06 12.30 8.96
N LEU A 250 -3.75 13.36 9.37
CA LEU A 250 -3.86 13.71 10.79
C LEU A 250 -4.74 12.71 11.56
N ALA A 251 -5.76 12.12 10.93
CA ALA A 251 -6.55 11.07 11.56
C ALA A 251 -5.75 9.78 11.72
N GLU A 252 -4.91 9.46 10.75
CA GLU A 252 -4.01 8.31 10.77
C GLU A 252 -2.92 8.48 11.82
N GLU A 253 -2.29 9.66 11.91
CA GLU A 253 -1.31 9.96 12.96
C GLU A 253 -1.94 9.77 14.34
N ARG A 254 -3.12 10.35 14.59
CA ARG A 254 -3.84 10.17 15.86
C ARG A 254 -4.21 8.72 16.15
N LYS A 255 -4.40 7.89 15.13
CA LYS A 255 -4.73 6.46 15.29
C LYS A 255 -3.49 5.68 15.71
N PHE A 256 -2.40 5.83 14.97
CA PHE A 256 -1.21 4.99 15.09
C PHE A 256 -0.18 5.51 16.11
N LYS A 257 -0.24 6.79 16.48
CA LYS A 257 0.57 7.35 17.58
C LYS A 257 0.14 6.90 18.97
N ARG A 258 -1.09 6.41 19.15
CA ARG A 258 -1.58 6.02 20.49
C ARG A 258 -0.71 4.92 21.07
N GLY A 259 -0.11 5.19 22.22
CA GLY A 259 0.81 4.27 22.90
C GLY A 259 2.23 4.24 22.32
N VAL A 260 2.51 5.04 21.28
CA VAL A 260 3.82 5.15 20.65
C VAL A 260 4.53 6.41 21.17
N SER A 261 5.58 6.20 21.97
CA SER A 261 6.42 7.28 22.53
C SER A 261 7.65 7.61 21.68
N GLY A 262 7.95 6.81 20.66
CA GLY A 262 9.08 7.01 19.77
C GLY A 262 8.98 6.16 18.51
N VAL A 263 9.70 6.56 17.47
CA VAL A 263 9.71 5.92 16.15
C VAL A 263 11.12 5.46 15.75
N PRO A 264 11.26 4.39 14.95
CA PRO A 264 10.19 3.61 14.34
C PRO A 264 9.49 2.69 15.34
N HIS A 265 8.20 2.45 15.12
CA HIS A 265 7.41 1.47 15.86
C HIS A 265 6.67 0.58 14.87
N PHE A 266 6.73 -0.73 15.10
CA PHE A 266 6.19 -1.73 14.19
C PHE A 266 5.11 -2.54 14.91
N VAL A 267 3.97 -2.74 14.25
CA VAL A 267 2.90 -3.62 14.71
C VAL A 267 2.69 -4.71 13.68
N ILE A 268 2.91 -5.97 14.06
CA ILE A 268 2.83 -7.13 13.20
C ILE A 268 1.52 -7.85 13.48
N ASN A 269 0.69 -8.02 12.44
CA ASN A 269 -0.67 -8.57 12.49
C ASN A 269 -1.54 -7.95 13.60
N GLY A 270 -1.36 -6.65 13.87
CA GLY A 270 -2.12 -5.92 14.89
C GLY A 270 -1.84 -6.33 16.34
N ARG A 271 -0.81 -7.16 16.62
CA ARG A 271 -0.58 -7.76 17.94
C ARG A 271 0.83 -7.63 18.45
N TYR A 272 1.81 -8.06 17.66
CA TYR A 272 3.20 -8.09 18.09
C TYR A 272 3.82 -6.72 17.84
N GLN A 273 4.41 -6.13 18.86
CA GLN A 273 4.96 -4.79 18.79
C GLN A 273 6.48 -4.84 18.89
N ILE A 274 7.15 -4.11 18.01
CA ILE A 274 8.61 -3.89 18.04
C ILE A 274 8.84 -2.38 18.13
N SER A 275 9.62 -1.96 19.13
CA SER A 275 9.96 -0.55 19.34
C SER A 275 11.42 -0.28 18.99
N GLY A 276 11.65 0.71 18.13
CA GLY A 276 12.97 1.11 17.66
C GLY A 276 13.51 0.24 16.53
N ALA A 277 14.70 0.61 16.04
CA ALA A 277 15.41 -0.08 14.97
C ALA A 277 16.08 -1.37 15.47
N GLN A 278 15.28 -2.34 15.92
CA GLN A 278 15.75 -3.65 16.37
C GLN A 278 16.47 -4.40 15.25
N PRO A 279 17.36 -5.35 15.57
CA PRO A 279 18.06 -6.13 14.56
C PRO A 279 17.11 -7.05 13.78
N PRO A 280 17.47 -7.51 12.56
CA PRO A 280 16.61 -8.31 11.69
C PRO A 280 16.02 -9.57 12.35
N GLU A 281 16.78 -10.20 13.25
CA GLU A 281 16.38 -11.43 13.94
C GLU A 281 15.11 -11.23 14.78
N ALA A 282 14.96 -10.07 15.42
CA ALA A 282 13.77 -9.75 16.20
C ALA A 282 12.50 -9.69 15.33
N PHE A 283 12.62 -9.19 14.10
CA PHE A 283 11.52 -9.19 13.14
C PHE A 283 11.18 -10.60 12.66
N VAL A 284 12.19 -11.43 12.35
CA VAL A 284 11.98 -12.82 11.95
C VAL A 284 11.25 -13.61 13.05
N GLU A 285 11.68 -13.47 14.30
CA GLU A 285 11.01 -14.09 15.46
C GLU A 285 9.55 -13.66 15.58
N ALA A 286 9.28 -12.37 15.41
CA ALA A 286 7.92 -11.84 15.47
C ALA A 286 7.05 -12.30 14.30
N PHE A 287 7.59 -12.44 13.08
CA PHE A 287 6.88 -13.02 11.93
C PHE A 287 6.51 -14.47 12.18
N GLU A 288 7.45 -15.27 12.70
CA GLU A 288 7.20 -16.68 13.03
C GLU A 288 6.16 -16.83 14.15
N ALA A 289 6.19 -15.96 15.17
CA ALA A 289 5.18 -15.92 16.21
C ALA A 289 3.79 -15.56 15.65
N ALA A 290 3.71 -14.50 14.84
CA ALA A 290 2.48 -14.05 14.22
C ALA A 290 1.85 -15.10 13.29
N ALA A 291 2.66 -15.84 12.54
CA ALA A 291 2.21 -16.90 11.65
C ALA A 291 1.68 -18.14 12.40
N LYS A 292 2.17 -18.40 13.63
CA LYS A 292 1.68 -19.48 14.50
C LYS A 292 0.32 -19.15 15.10
N SER A 293 0.11 -17.92 15.60
CA SER A 293 -1.18 -17.50 16.15
C SER A 293 -2.32 -17.49 15.14
N GLN A 294 -2.03 -17.23 13.85
CA GLN A 294 -3.03 -17.40 12.79
C GLN A 294 -3.47 -18.87 12.62
N LYS A 295 -2.64 -19.87 12.98
CA LYS A 295 -3.03 -21.29 12.91
C LYS A 295 -4.03 -21.66 14.02
N SER A 296 -3.88 -21.12 15.22
CA SER A 296 -4.80 -21.45 16.32
C SER A 296 -6.21 -20.87 16.07
N GLU A 297 -6.31 -19.67 15.50
CA GLU A 297 -7.62 -19.05 15.23
C GLU A 297 -8.37 -19.70 14.05
N ALA A 298 -7.64 -20.21 13.06
CA ALA A 298 -8.25 -21.00 11.98
C ALA A 298 -8.74 -22.37 12.47
N ASN A 299 -8.11 -22.92 13.51
CA ASN A 299 -8.49 -24.21 14.10
C ASN A 299 -9.58 -24.10 15.18
N ASP A 300 -9.74 -22.92 15.81
CA ASP A 300 -10.81 -22.61 16.79
C ASP A 300 -12.04 -21.94 16.17
N ALA A 301 -12.11 -21.82 14.83
CA ALA A 301 -13.34 -21.40 14.17
C ALA A 301 -14.46 -22.39 14.53
N PRO A 302 -15.58 -21.95 15.13
CA PRO A 302 -16.63 -22.86 15.55
C PRO A 302 -17.17 -23.58 14.32
N THR A 303 -17.09 -24.90 14.30
CA THR A 303 -17.72 -25.78 13.29
C THR A 303 -19.26 -25.77 13.37
N GLY A 304 -19.85 -24.85 14.12
CA GLY A 304 -21.29 -24.62 14.21
C GLY A 304 -21.81 -23.81 13.03
N ALA A 305 -22.02 -24.48 11.89
CA ALA A 305 -22.88 -23.95 10.86
C ALA A 305 -24.33 -23.94 11.37
N CYS A 306 -24.82 -22.80 11.85
CA CYS A 306 -26.27 -22.61 11.93
C CYS A 306 -26.78 -22.47 10.50
N THR A 307 -27.37 -23.55 9.98
CA THR A 307 -28.17 -23.50 8.76
C THR A 307 -29.55 -22.93 9.08
N ARG A 308 -30.28 -22.54 8.03
CA ARG A 308 -31.56 -21.83 8.12
C ARG A 308 -32.68 -22.63 8.81
N ASP A 309 -32.42 -23.92 9.12
CA ASP A 309 -33.38 -24.85 9.74
C ASP A 309 -33.06 -25.20 11.20
N GLY A 310 -32.15 -24.45 11.86
CA GLY A 310 -31.93 -24.51 13.31
C GLY A 310 -30.55 -25.02 13.72
N CYS A 311 -30.13 -24.67 14.94
CA CYS A 311 -28.88 -25.11 15.55
C CYS A 311 -29.17 -26.27 16.52
N GLN A 312 -28.41 -27.36 16.44
CA GLN A 312 -28.41 -28.44 17.44
C GLN A 312 -27.53 -28.08 18.63
#